data_AF-A0A355R4S3-F1
#
_entry.id   AF-A0A355R4S3-F1
#
_cell.length_a   1.000
_cell.length_b   1.000
_cell.length_c   1.000
_cell.angle_alpha   90.00
_cell.angle_beta   90.00
_cell.angle_gamma   90.00
#
_symmetry.space_group_name_H-M   'P 1'
#
loop_
_entity.id
_entity.type
_entity.pdbx_description
1 polymer ?
#
loop_
_entity_poly.entity_id
_entity_poly.type
_entity_poly.pdbx_seq_one_letter_code
_entity_poly.pdbx_strand_id
1 'polypeptide(L)'
;MDATQWISLFERAFRRMSTRLEQVLQLSSCREHWIQAEVSLHAWFEDGIDIWTDHPIGGRRKADLYAEDISGLTAMVAEIKCLGDVSQTKCLEGPWSVKADIKRLNSIECPTKLFVLVIAKGERETNTGRRLRTDQWVDGHECVNVDLGFALVRMWSL
;
A
#
# COMPACT_ATOMS: atom_id res chain seq x y z
N MET A 1 5.41 -3.45 -16.82
CA MET A 1 6.30 -3.63 -15.66
C MET A 1 5.92 -4.89 -14.92
N ASP A 2 6.88 -5.62 -14.38
CA ASP A 2 6.63 -6.75 -13.49
C ASP A 2 6.50 -6.32 -12.02
N ALA A 3 6.17 -7.27 -11.14
CA ALA A 3 6.00 -7.02 -9.71
C ALA A 3 7.23 -6.42 -9.04
N THR A 4 8.44 -6.88 -9.40
CA THR A 4 9.70 -6.41 -8.81
C THR A 4 9.95 -4.95 -9.18
N GLN A 5 9.67 -4.58 -10.44
CA GLN A 5 9.79 -3.20 -10.93
C GLN A 5 8.80 -2.27 -10.20
N TRP A 6 7.56 -2.73 -9.99
CA TRP A 6 6.57 -1.96 -9.23
C TRP A 6 6.94 -1.78 -7.76
N ILE A 7 7.40 -2.84 -7.09
CA ILE A 7 7.90 -2.77 -5.71
C ILE A 7 9.07 -1.78 -5.62
N SER A 8 10.00 -1.82 -6.58
CA SER A 8 11.14 -0.90 -6.60
C SER A 8 10.69 0.56 -6.78
N LEU A 9 9.70 0.83 -7.62
CA LEU A 9 9.11 2.15 -7.76
C LEU A 9 8.50 2.63 -6.45
N PHE A 10 7.69 1.80 -5.79
CA PHE A 10 7.06 2.16 -4.52
C PHE A 10 8.09 2.39 -3.41
N GLU A 11 9.13 1.56 -3.33
CA GLU A 11 10.23 1.77 -2.39
C GLU A 11 10.90 3.14 -2.59
N ARG A 12 11.24 3.49 -3.85
CA ARG A 12 11.82 4.80 -4.16
C ARG A 12 10.88 5.94 -3.79
N ALA A 13 9.58 5.79 -4.10
CA ALA A 13 8.55 6.77 -3.75
C ALA A 13 8.52 7.00 -2.23
N PHE A 14 8.41 5.95 -1.44
CA PHE A 14 8.36 6.04 0.03
C PHE A 14 9.61 6.67 0.63
N ARG A 15 10.79 6.30 0.12
CA ARG A 15 12.05 6.90 0.58
C ARG A 15 12.13 8.40 0.27
N ARG A 16 11.69 8.82 -0.92
CA ARG A 16 11.73 10.23 -1.34
C ARG A 16 10.66 11.09 -0.67
N MET A 17 9.48 10.54 -0.41
CA MET A 17 8.41 11.25 0.31
C MET A 17 8.58 11.24 1.84
N SER A 18 9.62 10.60 2.37
CA SER A 18 9.81 10.32 3.80
C SER A 18 9.50 11.51 4.73
N THR A 19 10.11 12.67 4.50
CA THR A 19 9.87 13.88 5.33
C THR A 19 8.43 14.36 5.29
N ARG A 20 7.77 14.28 4.13
CA ARG A 20 6.35 14.67 3.98
C ARG A 20 5.45 13.64 4.65
N LEU A 21 5.75 12.36 4.48
CA LEU A 21 5.01 11.26 5.07
C LEU A 21 5.04 11.35 6.60
N GLU A 22 6.17 11.68 7.22
CA GLU A 22 6.26 11.86 8.67
C GLU A 22 5.24 12.87 9.18
N GLN A 23 5.10 14.01 8.49
CA GLN A 23 4.11 15.04 8.83
C GLN A 23 2.68 14.56 8.58
N VAL A 24 2.43 13.89 7.46
CA VAL A 24 1.10 13.36 7.10
C VAL A 24 0.62 12.33 8.12
N LEU A 25 1.52 11.51 8.67
CA LEU A 25 1.15 10.51 9.68
C LEU A 25 0.69 11.12 11.02
N GLN A 26 1.00 12.39 11.29
CA GLN A 26 0.48 13.13 12.45
C GLN A 26 -0.97 13.61 12.25
N LEU A 27 -1.49 13.55 11.02
CA LEU A 27 -2.85 14.00 10.70
C LEU A 27 -3.89 12.93 11.04
N SER A 28 -5.11 13.37 11.37
CA SER A 28 -6.21 12.49 11.79
C SER A 28 -6.92 11.77 10.64
N SER A 29 -6.86 12.29 9.41
CA SER A 29 -7.64 11.80 8.27
C SER A 29 -6.89 11.92 6.94
N CYS A 30 -7.40 11.25 5.90
CA CYS A 30 -6.95 11.36 4.51
C CYS A 30 -5.52 10.88 4.20
N ARG A 31 -4.85 10.22 5.14
CA ARG A 31 -3.47 9.72 4.97
C ARG A 31 -3.31 8.78 3.78
N GLU A 32 -4.22 7.82 3.62
CA GLU A 32 -4.16 6.83 2.52
C GLU A 32 -4.28 7.53 1.17
N HIS A 33 -5.28 8.39 0.98
CA HIS A 33 -5.44 9.20 -0.23
C HIS A 33 -4.23 10.10 -0.52
N TRP A 34 -3.61 10.69 0.51
CA TRP A 34 -2.38 11.46 0.33
C TRP A 34 -1.22 10.59 -0.16
N ILE A 35 -1.02 9.42 0.45
CA ILE A 35 0.04 8.49 0.05
C ILE A 35 -0.21 8.00 -1.39
N GLN A 36 -1.45 7.66 -1.73
CA GLN A 36 -1.86 7.28 -3.09
C GLN A 36 -1.50 8.36 -4.11
N ALA A 37 -1.85 9.62 -3.82
CA ALA A 37 -1.52 10.75 -4.69
C ALA A 37 -0.01 10.97 -4.81
N GLU A 38 0.74 10.89 -3.71
CA GLU A 38 2.19 11.10 -3.73
C GLU A 38 2.93 9.99 -4.50
N VAL A 39 2.49 8.73 -4.38
CA VAL A 39 3.00 7.61 -5.20
C VAL A 39 2.72 7.84 -6.68
N SER A 40 1.52 8.27 -7.03
CA SER A 40 1.14 8.59 -8.42
C SER A 40 1.99 9.73 -9.00
N LEU A 41 2.15 10.83 -8.26
CA LEU A 41 3.01 11.94 -8.68
C LEU A 41 4.46 11.53 -8.84
N HIS A 42 4.97 10.69 -7.93
CA HIS A 42 6.33 10.17 -8.04
C HIS A 42 6.52 9.34 -9.31
N ALA A 43 5.61 8.41 -9.59
CA ALA A 43 5.64 7.58 -10.79
C ALA A 43 5.60 8.42 -12.08
N TRP A 44 4.76 9.45 -12.11
CA TRP A 44 4.63 10.33 -13.26
C TRP A 44 5.90 11.15 -13.51
N PHE A 45 6.40 11.86 -12.50
CA PHE A 45 7.50 12.81 -12.70
C PHE A 45 8.86 12.13 -12.87
N GLU A 46 9.05 10.93 -12.34
CA GLU A 46 10.36 10.29 -12.28
C GLU A 46 10.51 9.11 -13.23
N ASP A 47 9.40 8.40 -13.48
CA ASP A 47 9.40 7.20 -14.31
C ASP A 47 8.52 7.35 -15.56
N GLY A 48 7.76 8.44 -15.70
CA GLY A 48 6.86 8.68 -16.84
C GLY A 48 5.67 7.72 -16.88
N ILE A 49 5.27 7.19 -15.73
CA ILE A 49 4.21 6.19 -15.59
C ILE A 49 2.96 6.84 -15.02
N ASP A 50 1.83 6.59 -15.67
CA ASP A 50 0.54 7.04 -15.17
C ASP A 50 -0.05 6.02 -14.18
N ILE A 51 -0.35 6.50 -12.96
CA ILE A 51 -1.04 5.73 -11.93
C ILE A 51 -2.28 6.50 -11.54
N TRP A 52 -3.42 5.85 -11.69
CA TRP A 52 -4.72 6.44 -11.47
C TRP A 52 -5.35 5.91 -10.18
N THR A 53 -6.27 6.70 -9.61
CA THR A 53 -7.06 6.34 -8.42
C THR A 53 -8.53 6.09 -8.78
N ASP A 54 -9.24 5.35 -7.93
CA ASP A 54 -10.71 5.31 -7.89
C ASP A 54 -11.46 4.79 -9.13
N HIS A 55 -10.80 4.17 -10.10
CA HIS A 55 -11.50 3.53 -11.23
C HIS A 55 -12.03 2.15 -10.83
N PRO A 56 -13.27 1.79 -11.23
CA PRO A 56 -13.75 0.42 -11.09
C PRO A 56 -12.89 -0.52 -11.94
N ILE A 57 -12.16 -1.41 -11.27
CA ILE A 57 -11.57 -2.58 -11.90
C ILE A 57 -12.71 -3.59 -12.02
N GLY A 58 -12.91 -4.18 -13.21
CA GLY A 58 -14.09 -4.95 -13.61
C GLY A 58 -14.85 -5.71 -12.50
N GLY A 59 -16.19 -5.73 -12.57
CA GLY A 59 -17.03 -6.39 -11.57
C GLY A 59 -17.31 -5.57 -10.30
N ARG A 60 -17.28 -4.23 -10.40
CA ARG A 60 -17.51 -3.26 -9.30
C ARG A 60 -16.49 -3.36 -8.15
N ARG A 61 -15.29 -3.92 -8.40
CA ARG A 61 -14.24 -4.00 -7.40
C ARG A 61 -13.37 -2.74 -7.51
N LYS A 62 -13.14 -2.08 -6.38
CA LYS A 62 -12.23 -0.93 -6.30
C LYS A 62 -10.87 -1.41 -5.83
N ALA A 63 -9.81 -0.79 -6.33
CA ALA A 63 -8.50 -0.75 -5.69
C ALA A 63 -8.10 0.72 -5.57
N ASP A 64 -7.15 0.98 -4.68
CA ASP A 64 -6.69 2.35 -4.45
C ASP A 64 -5.97 2.93 -5.65
N LEU A 65 -5.10 2.13 -6.27
CA LEU A 65 -4.28 2.52 -7.41
C LEU A 65 -4.39 1.49 -8.52
N TYR A 66 -4.30 1.96 -9.77
CA TYR A 66 -4.11 1.09 -10.93
C TYR A 66 -3.29 1.78 -12.02
N ALA A 67 -2.65 0.99 -12.88
CA ALA A 67 -1.94 1.45 -14.05
C ALA A 67 -2.21 0.55 -15.26
N GLU A 68 -2.17 1.13 -16.45
CA GLU A 68 -2.34 0.42 -17.73
C GLU A 68 -0.99 0.10 -18.38
N ASP A 69 -0.94 -0.95 -19.17
CA ASP A 69 0.18 -1.19 -20.08
C ASP A 69 0.03 -0.43 -21.40
N ILE A 70 1.01 -0.61 -22.29
CA ILE A 70 1.01 0.00 -23.63
C ILE A 70 -0.19 -0.42 -24.51
N SER A 71 -0.91 -1.48 -24.14
CA SER A 71 -2.09 -1.97 -24.86
C SER A 71 -3.39 -1.40 -24.28
N GLY A 72 -3.32 -0.57 -23.23
CA GLY A 72 -4.48 -0.02 -22.52
C GLY A 72 -5.17 -1.02 -21.61
N LEU A 73 -4.49 -2.12 -21.24
CA LEU A 73 -5.03 -3.10 -20.29
C LEU A 73 -4.49 -2.85 -18.89
N THR A 74 -5.31 -3.08 -17.87
CA THR A 74 -4.89 -2.95 -16.47
C THR A 74 -3.76 -3.93 -16.17
N ALA A 75 -2.57 -3.38 -15.93
CA ALA A 75 -1.32 -4.13 -15.72
C ALA A 75 -0.90 -4.19 -14.25
N MET A 76 -1.31 -3.20 -13.46
CA MET A 76 -1.04 -3.16 -12.03
C MET A 76 -2.26 -2.62 -11.28
N VAL A 77 -2.48 -3.19 -10.10
CA VAL A 77 -3.36 -2.62 -9.07
C VAL A 77 -2.64 -2.63 -7.73
N ALA A 78 -2.90 -1.65 -6.88
CA ALA A 78 -2.39 -1.62 -5.52
C ALA A 78 -3.44 -1.19 -4.51
N GLU A 79 -3.30 -1.70 -3.29
CA GLU A 79 -4.03 -1.26 -2.10
C GLU A 79 -3.03 -0.68 -1.09
N ILE A 80 -3.33 0.49 -0.54
CA ILE A 80 -2.52 1.19 0.45
C ILE A 80 -3.33 1.33 1.73
N LYS A 81 -2.88 0.64 2.78
CA LYS A 81 -3.44 0.75 4.12
C LYS A 81 -2.51 1.51 5.04
N CYS A 82 -3.03 2.52 5.75
CA CYS A 82 -2.27 3.28 6.74
C CYS A 82 -2.77 3.00 8.15
N LEU A 83 -2.00 2.25 8.93
CA LEU A 83 -2.30 1.86 10.32
C LEU A 83 -1.13 2.24 11.25
N GLY A 84 -1.29 2.00 12.54
CA GLY A 84 -0.23 2.25 13.52
C GLY A 84 -0.51 1.61 14.87
N ASP A 85 0.32 1.92 15.86
CA ASP A 85 0.22 1.33 17.20
C ASP A 85 -1.14 1.60 17.88
N VAL A 86 -1.76 2.75 17.62
CA VAL A 86 -3.07 3.10 18.20
C VAL A 86 -4.27 2.58 17.40
N SER A 87 -4.04 1.81 16.33
CA SER A 87 -5.11 1.22 15.54
C SER A 87 -5.91 0.18 16.33
N GLN A 88 -7.22 0.11 16.06
CA GLN A 88 -8.11 -0.85 16.70
C GLN A 88 -7.85 -2.27 16.18
N THR A 89 -8.00 -3.29 17.02
CA THR A 89 -7.79 -4.70 16.63
C THR A 89 -8.64 -5.15 15.44
N LYS A 90 -9.83 -4.56 15.25
CA LYS A 90 -10.71 -4.82 14.09
C LYS A 90 -10.08 -4.45 12.73
N CYS A 91 -9.03 -3.63 12.75
CA CYS A 91 -8.23 -3.34 11.56
C CYS A 91 -7.41 -4.56 11.10
N LEU A 92 -7.19 -5.54 11.97
CA LEU A 92 -6.52 -6.80 11.64
C LEU A 92 -7.50 -7.84 11.10
N GLU A 93 -8.67 -7.97 11.75
CA GLU A 93 -9.66 -9.01 11.49
C GLU A 93 -11.08 -8.41 11.42
N GLY A 94 -11.72 -8.53 10.25
CA GLY A 94 -13.06 -8.02 9.99
C GLY A 94 -13.29 -7.65 8.51
N PRO A 95 -14.50 -7.21 8.12
CA PRO A 95 -14.84 -6.91 6.73
C PRO A 95 -14.04 -5.79 6.06
N TRP A 96 -13.35 -4.96 6.85
CA TRP A 96 -12.55 -3.79 6.41
C TRP A 96 -11.10 -3.85 6.90
N SER A 97 -10.63 -5.07 7.17
CA SER A 97 -9.34 -5.35 7.79
C SER A 97 -8.26 -5.70 6.76
N VAL A 98 -7.00 -5.71 7.19
CA VAL A 98 -5.85 -6.14 6.37
C VAL A 98 -6.12 -7.47 5.66
N LYS A 99 -6.65 -8.48 6.38
CA LYS A 99 -7.00 -9.78 5.81
C LYS A 99 -8.09 -9.70 4.74
N ALA A 100 -9.11 -8.86 4.94
CA ALA A 100 -10.18 -8.69 3.97
C ALA A 100 -9.70 -7.98 2.70
N ASP A 101 -8.86 -6.96 2.85
CA ASP A 101 -8.27 -6.22 1.74
C ASP A 101 -7.38 -7.15 0.89
N ILE A 102 -6.52 -7.96 1.51
CA ILE A 102 -5.70 -8.97 0.81
C ILE A 102 -6.57 -10.00 0.08
N LYS A 103 -7.62 -10.53 0.74
CA LYS A 103 -8.53 -11.49 0.12
C LYS A 103 -9.26 -10.89 -1.09
N ARG A 104 -9.72 -9.63 -0.97
CA ARG A 104 -10.36 -8.91 -2.07
C ARG A 104 -9.38 -8.69 -3.22
N LEU A 105 -8.18 -8.21 -2.93
CA LEU A 105 -7.16 -7.94 -3.94
C LEU A 105 -6.79 -9.23 -4.70
N ASN A 106 -6.64 -10.36 -4.01
CA ASN A 106 -6.43 -11.68 -4.62
C ASN A 106 -7.51 -12.10 -5.63
N SER A 107 -8.74 -11.61 -5.47
CA SER A 107 -9.82 -11.92 -6.40
C SER A 107 -9.75 -11.15 -7.72
N ILE A 108 -8.94 -10.09 -7.80
CA ILE A 108 -8.82 -9.25 -8.99
C ILE A 108 -7.94 -9.94 -10.03
N GLU A 109 -8.40 -9.99 -11.28
CA GLU A 109 -7.61 -10.46 -12.42
C GLU A 109 -6.73 -9.31 -12.90
N CYS A 110 -5.46 -9.32 -12.51
CA CYS A 110 -4.47 -8.33 -12.92
C CYS A 110 -3.07 -8.97 -12.88
N PRO A 111 -2.16 -8.65 -13.84
CA PRO A 111 -0.81 -9.21 -13.86
C PRO A 111 0.03 -8.91 -12.61
N THR A 112 -0.17 -7.74 -11.98
CA THR A 112 0.50 -7.39 -10.73
C THR A 112 -0.49 -6.80 -9.74
N LYS A 113 -0.48 -7.32 -8.51
CA LYS A 113 -1.30 -6.83 -7.40
C LYS A 113 -0.40 -6.52 -6.22
N LEU A 114 -0.38 -5.29 -5.74
CA LEU A 114 0.41 -4.93 -4.57
C LEU A 114 -0.49 -4.66 -3.36
N PHE A 115 -0.17 -5.29 -2.23
CA PHE A 115 -0.68 -4.85 -0.93
C PHE A 115 0.41 -4.08 -0.22
N VAL A 116 0.11 -2.85 0.21
CA VAL A 116 1.05 -1.94 0.85
C VAL A 116 0.50 -1.53 2.20
N LEU A 117 1.23 -1.85 3.26
CA LEU A 117 0.88 -1.52 4.63
C LEU A 117 1.89 -0.51 5.20
N VAL A 118 1.43 0.72 5.41
CA VAL A 118 2.19 1.78 6.08
C VAL A 118 1.85 1.75 7.57
N ILE A 119 2.85 1.48 8.40
CA ILE A 119 2.70 1.29 9.86
C ILE A 119 3.42 2.43 10.57
N ALA A 120 2.66 3.46 10.97
CA ALA A 120 3.19 4.55 11.79
C ALA A 120 3.67 4.02 13.16
N LYS A 121 4.85 4.46 13.61
CA LYS A 121 5.32 4.20 14.97
C LYS A 121 4.64 5.18 15.93
N GLY A 122 4.05 4.66 16.99
CA GLY A 122 3.60 5.44 18.13
C GLY A 122 4.69 5.56 19.19
N GLU A 123 4.41 6.34 20.24
CA GLU A 123 5.32 6.48 21.39
C GLU A 123 5.62 5.16 22.10
N ARG A 124 4.66 4.21 22.05
CA ARG A 124 4.78 2.87 22.61
C ARG A 124 4.20 1.85 21.65
N GLU A 125 4.89 0.72 21.49
CA GLU A 125 4.36 -0.40 20.72
C GLU A 125 3.19 -1.07 21.44
N THR A 126 2.06 -1.21 20.74
CA THR A 126 0.93 -2.02 21.22
C THR A 126 0.96 -3.42 20.61
N ASN A 127 0.14 -4.33 21.13
CA ASN A 127 -0.04 -5.66 20.51
C ASN A 127 -0.53 -5.56 19.05
N THR A 128 -1.38 -4.58 18.73
CA THR A 128 -1.82 -4.35 17.35
C THR A 128 -0.65 -3.93 16.47
N GLY A 129 0.13 -2.95 16.92
CA GLY A 129 1.29 -2.48 16.18
C GLY A 129 2.33 -3.58 15.97
N ARG A 130 2.62 -4.37 17.01
CA ARG A 130 3.50 -5.54 16.90
C ARG A 130 3.03 -6.49 15.82
N ARG A 131 1.76 -6.91 15.87
CA ARG A 131 1.16 -7.82 14.88
C ARG A 131 1.24 -7.26 13.46
N LEU A 132 0.93 -5.97 13.26
CA LEU A 132 1.08 -5.32 11.96
C LEU A 132 2.51 -5.47 11.41
N ARG A 133 3.54 -5.38 12.25
CA ARG A 133 4.95 -5.48 11.87
C ARG A 133 5.46 -6.91 11.70
N THR A 134 4.98 -7.85 12.52
CA THR A 134 5.55 -9.20 12.60
C THR A 134 4.73 -10.29 11.94
N ASP A 135 3.41 -10.15 11.88
CA ASP A 135 2.55 -11.21 11.35
C ASP A 135 2.83 -11.39 9.84
N GLN A 136 2.70 -12.64 9.39
CA GLN A 136 2.65 -12.98 7.97
C GLN A 136 1.22 -12.74 7.49
N TRP A 137 1.03 -11.67 6.72
CA TRP A 137 -0.29 -11.28 6.21
C TRP A 137 -0.66 -11.97 4.90
N VAL A 138 0.35 -12.34 4.11
CA VAL A 138 0.20 -12.98 2.81
C VAL A 138 1.00 -14.28 2.81
N ASP A 139 0.29 -15.40 2.70
CA ASP A 139 0.90 -16.73 2.78
C ASP A 139 1.69 -17.08 1.52
N GLY A 140 2.97 -17.41 1.67
CA GLY A 140 3.82 -17.84 0.55
C GLY A 140 4.39 -16.71 -0.31
N HIS A 141 4.15 -15.44 0.03
CA HIS A 141 4.71 -14.29 -0.68
C HIS A 141 5.78 -13.58 0.15
N GLU A 142 6.89 -13.20 -0.50
CA GLU A 142 7.94 -12.40 0.13
C GLU A 142 7.43 -10.99 0.46
N CYS A 143 7.91 -10.46 1.59
CA CYS A 143 7.59 -9.14 2.09
C CYS A 143 8.79 -8.23 1.92
N VAL A 144 8.64 -7.13 1.18
CA VAL A 144 9.65 -6.08 1.09
C VAL A 144 9.35 -5.01 2.14
N ASN A 145 10.36 -4.66 2.92
CA ASN A 145 10.25 -3.73 4.03
C ASN A 145 11.06 -2.45 3.75
N VAL A 146 10.43 -1.30 3.99
CA VAL A 146 11.09 0.02 3.99
C VAL A 146 10.94 0.62 5.39
N ASP A 147 12.00 0.55 6.19
CA ASP A 147 12.05 1.24 7.49
C ASP A 147 12.45 2.70 7.27
N LEU A 148 11.56 3.62 7.64
CA LEU A 148 11.74 5.06 7.52
C LEU A 148 12.10 5.70 8.88
N GLY A 149 12.34 4.90 9.92
CA GLY A 149 12.63 5.40 11.27
C GLY A 149 11.36 5.74 12.05
N PHE A 150 10.43 6.51 11.47
CA PHE A 150 9.13 6.87 12.09
C PHE A 150 7.96 5.99 11.62
N ALA A 151 8.14 5.22 10.55
CA ALA A 151 7.16 4.28 10.03
C ALA A 151 7.86 3.06 9.41
N LEU A 152 7.16 1.93 9.40
CA LEU A 152 7.55 0.76 8.61
C LEU A 152 6.56 0.59 7.47
N VAL A 153 7.04 0.57 6.24
CA VAL A 153 6.25 0.19 5.06
C VAL A 153 6.53 -1.26 4.75
N ARG A 154 5.48 -2.07 4.62
CA ARG A 154 5.54 -3.48 4.22
C ARG A 154 4.79 -3.66 2.92
N MET A 155 5.40 -4.32 1.95
CA MET A 155 4.84 -4.51 0.61
C MET A 155 4.87 -5.98 0.21
N TRP A 156 3.79 -6.45 -0.40
CA TRP A 156 3.66 -7.79 -0.94
C TRP A 156 3.12 -7.71 -2.37
N SER A 157 3.66 -8.52 -3.28
CA SER A 157 3.03 -8.80 -4.56
C SER A 157 2.16 -10.04 -4.43
N LEU A 158 0.85 -9.94 -4.67
CA LEU A 158 -0.15 -11.02 -4.59
C LEU A 158 -0.39 -11.73 -5.92
#